data_AF-A0A8T3RNL8-F1
#
_entry.id   AF-A0A8T3RNL8-F1
#
_cell.length_a   1.000
_cell.length_b   1.000
_cell.length_c   1.000
_cell.angle_alpha   90.00
_cell.angle_beta   90.00
_cell.angle_gamma   90.00
#
_symmetry.space_group_name_H-M   'P 1'
#
loop_
_entity.id
_entity.type
_entity.pdbx_description
1 polymer ?
#
loop_
_entity_poly.entity_id
_entity_poly.type
_entity_poly.pdbx_seq_one_letter_code
_entity_poly.pdbx_strand_id
1 'polypeptide(L)' 'MNDRPAAFGLLYVVSAASGAGKTSLVNALTAAQPGVSLSISFTTRPMRPGEREGVDYH' A
#
# COMPACT_ATOMS: atom_id res chain seq x y z
N MET A 1 15.78 23.72 23.45
CA MET A 1 15.16 24.04 22.15
C MET A 1 15.65 23.01 21.15
N ASN A 2 14.94 21.89 20.98
CA ASN A 2 15.34 20.85 20.03
C ASN A 2 14.10 20.36 19.28
N ASP A 3 13.52 21.27 18.49
CA ASP A 3 12.41 20.97 17.60
C ASP A 3 12.99 20.24 16.38
N ARG A 4 13.22 18.94 16.51
CA ARG A 4 13.36 18.08 15.33
C ARG A 4 11.99 18.07 14.67
N PRO A 5 11.83 18.55 13.42
CA PRO A 5 10.55 18.43 12.74
C PRO A 5 10.15 16.96 12.73
N ALA A 6 8.88 16.68 13.01
CA ALA A 6 8.33 15.33 12.91
C ALA A 6 8.74 14.77 11.53
N ALA A 7 9.39 13.61 11.52
CA ALA A 7 9.86 13.01 10.28
C ALA A 7 8.67 12.84 9.33
N PHE A 8 8.69 13.53 8.18
CA PHE A 8 7.66 13.37 7.17
C PHE A 8 7.65 11.92 6.69
N GLY A 9 6.46 11.31 6.64
CA GLY A 9 6.30 9.98 6.07
C GLY A 9 6.70 9.97 4.59
N LEU A 10 7.32 8.89 4.13
CA LEU A 10 7.72 8.71 2.73
C LEU A 10 6.64 7.97 1.96
N LEU A 11 6.14 8.57 0.87
CA LEU A 11 5.20 7.93 -0.05
C LEU A 11 5.95 7.23 -1.19
N TYR A 12 5.70 5.93 -1.34
CA TYR A 12 6.20 5.14 -2.46
C TYR A 12 5.07 4.87 -3.45
N VAL A 13 5.33 5.04 -4.74
CA VAL A 13 4.39 4.71 -5.82
C VAL A 13 4.99 3.60 -6.67
N VAL A 14 4.30 2.47 -6.77
CA VAL A 14 4.72 1.31 -7.57
C VAL A 14 3.83 1.21 -8.81
N SER A 15 4.41 1.37 -10.00
CA SER A 15 3.71 1.27 -11.29
C SER A 15 4.43 0.33 -12.26
N ALA A 16 3.65 -0.37 -13.09
CA ALA A 16 4.10 -1.38 -14.05
C ALA A 16 2.88 -1.89 -14.85
N ALA A 17 3.11 -2.65 -15.93
CA ALA A 17 2.04 -3.35 -16.66
C ALA A 17 1.30 -4.39 -15.79
N SER A 18 0.09 -4.80 -16.21
CA SER A 18 -0.58 -5.95 -15.59
C SER A 18 0.27 -7.21 -15.71
N GLY A 19 0.27 -8.07 -14.69
CA GLY A 19 1.12 -9.29 -14.66
C GLY A 19 2.58 -9.09 -14.27
N ALA A 20 3.07 -7.84 -14.14
CA ALA A 20 4.47 -7.55 -13.78
C ALA A 20 4.81 -7.74 -12.27
N GLY A 21 3.90 -8.31 -11.47
CA GLY A 21 4.19 -8.64 -10.06
C GLY A 21 4.09 -7.50 -9.05
N LYS A 22 3.46 -6.37 -9.37
CA LYS A 22 3.31 -5.21 -8.44
C LYS A 22 2.73 -5.61 -7.08
N THR A 23 1.60 -6.31 -7.09
CA THR A 23 0.92 -6.76 -5.86
C THR A 23 1.85 -7.66 -5.05
N SER A 24 2.55 -8.59 -5.70
CA SER A 24 3.51 -9.48 -5.05
C SER A 24 4.66 -8.72 -4.40
N LEU A 25 5.23 -7.72 -5.09
CA LEU A 25 6.30 -6.88 -4.57
C LEU A 25 5.84 -6.06 -3.36
N VAL A 26 4.68 -5.41 -3.47
CA VAL A 26 4.12 -4.59 -2.39
C VAL A 26 3.84 -5.46 -1.16
N ASN A 27 3.25 -6.63 -1.34
CA ASN A 27 2.97 -7.57 -0.24
C ASN A 27 4.24 -8.09 0.43
N ALA A 28 5.27 -8.41 -0.36
CA ALA A 28 6.55 -8.85 0.19
C ALA A 28 7.24 -7.73 0.98
N LEU A 29 7.18 -6.49 0.49
CA LEU A 29 7.77 -5.32 1.15
C LEU A 29 7.07 -4.99 2.48
N THR A 30 5.74 -4.97 2.51
CA THR A 30 4.98 -4.68 3.74
C THR A 30 5.16 -5.79 4.78
N ALA A 31 5.31 -7.05 4.36
CA ALA A 31 5.62 -8.15 5.26
C ALA A 31 7.05 -8.08 5.83
N ALA A 32 8.02 -7.64 5.02
CA ALA A 32 9.43 -7.59 5.41
C ALA A 32 9.82 -6.32 6.20
N GLN A 33 9.08 -5.23 6.06
CA GLN A 33 9.41 -3.93 6.65
C GLN A 33 8.24 -3.39 7.50
N PRO A 34 8.28 -3.54 8.84
CA PRO A 34 7.22 -3.07 9.73
C PRO A 34 6.92 -1.56 9.68
N GLY A 35 7.87 -0.75 9.17
CA GLY A 35 7.69 0.69 8.97
C GLY A 35 6.98 1.07 7.67
N VAL A 36 6.59 0.10 6.84
CA VAL A 36 5.92 0.32 5.55
C VAL A 36 4.54 -0.30 5.58
N SER A 37 3.53 0.53 5.31
CA SER A 37 2.13 0.11 5.25
C SER A 37 1.54 0.37 3.87
N LEU A 38 0.59 -0.48 3.47
CA LEU A 38 -0.19 -0.25 2.25
C LEU A 38 -1.22 0.84 2.49
N SER A 39 -1.29 1.83 1.60
CA SER A 39 -2.39 2.80 1.58
C SER A 39 -3.60 2.20 0.86
N ILE A 40 -4.60 1.78 1.61
CA ILE A 40 -5.86 1.24 1.06
C ILE A 40 -6.79 2.43 0.71
N SER A 41 -7.23 2.50 -0.54
CA SER A 41 -8.16 3.55 -0.99
C SER A 41 -9.62 3.11 -0.90
N PHE A 42 -10.51 4.08 -0.70
CA PHE A 42 -11.96 3.86 -0.76
C PHE A 42 -12.43 3.86 -2.22
N THR A 43 -13.36 2.97 -2.57
CA THR A 43 -13.88 2.91 -3.95
C THR A 43 -15.39 2.73 -3.97
N THR A 44 -16.07 3.37 -4.93
CA THR A 44 -17.53 3.24 -5.14
C THR A 44 -17.89 2.16 -6.15
N ARG A 45 -16.90 1.54 -6.80
CA ARG A 45 -17.12 0.40 -7.69
C ARG A 45 -17.39 -0.88 -6.89
N PRO A 46 -18.09 -1.88 -7.46
CA PRO A 46 -18.17 -3.20 -6.85
C PRO A 46 -16.81 -3.89 -6.75
N MET A 47 -16.70 -4.76 -5.74
CA MET A 47 -15.60 -5.71 -5.55
C MET A 47 -15.41 -6.59 -6.80
N ARG A 48 -14.16 -6.78 -7.23
CA ARG A 48 -13.84 -7.75 -8.31
C ARG A 48 -13.76 -9.18 -7.75
N PRO A 49 -13.96 -10.19 -8.61
CA PRO A 49 -13.72 -11.58 -8.21
C PRO A 49 -12.31 -11.76 -7.64
N GLY A 50 -12.22 -12.17 -6.37
CA GLY A 50 -10.96 -12.42 -5.66
C GLY A 50 -10.48 -11.31 -4.73
N GLU A 51 -11.08 -10.12 -4.75
CA GLU A 51 -10.75 -9.06 -3.78
C GLU A 51 -11.47 -9.32 -2.42
N ARG A 52 -10.87 -8.92 -1.28
CA ARG A 52 -11.40 -9.09 0.09
C ARG A 52 -11.62 -7.78 0.85
N GLU A 53 -12.72 -7.68 1.61
CA GLU A 53 -13.15 -6.48 2.34
C GLU A 53 -12.25 -6.29 3.56
N GLY A 54 -11.80 -5.05 3.78
CA GLY A 54 -10.80 -4.72 4.78
C GLY A 54 -9.38 -5.17 4.45
N VAL A 55 -9.14 -5.74 3.24
CA VAL A 55 -7.82 -6.17 2.77
C VAL A 55 -7.43 -5.44 1.49
N ASP A 56 -8.23 -5.58 0.44
CA ASP A 56 -7.99 -4.96 -0.87
C ASP A 56 -8.73 -3.64 -1.04
N TYR A 57 -9.78 -3.43 -0.24
CA TYR A 57 -10.63 -2.24 -0.21
C TYR A 57 -11.18 -2.05 1.21
N HIS A 58 -11.47 -0.80 1.54
CA HIS A 58 -12.18 -0.39 2.76
C HIS A 58 -13.62 -0.03 2.45
#